data_AF-A0AAV5GGV2-F1
#
_entry.id   AF-A0AAV5GGV2-F1
#
_cell.length_a   1.000
_cell.length_b   1.000
_cell.length_c   1.000
_cell.angle_alpha   90.00
_cell.angle_beta   90.00
_cell.angle_gamma   90.00
#
_symmetry.space_group_name_H-M   'P 1'
#
loop_
_entity.id
_entity.type
_entity.pdbx_description
1 polymer ?
#
loop_
_entity_poly.entity_id
_entity_poly.type
_entity_poly.pdbx_seq_one_letter_code
_entity_poly.pdbx_strand_id
1 'polypeptide(L)'
;MVNAPPAMIPLAHVDDLRASHRHVVALRSWRTPSSHDSILIYRRDGRPGDFSAGETVQQEWYSIANECPHLGLPLEGGDIEDLCSAQNDEDDGEEPDPRTQPVIICPFHALDFDLSSGASSSSGLQACTFRLEVRDGVLHLEPPGSTGDDYRVIGIRPVSERFADLSAPDPLLSPLASLSLASSPAAEPTTIVAFCRTILLAPDPAAKVALVRQLVSRFRSGDLTRLSDPASDPPHPREPYRAPATKTVASTQTGRLGKGGNVQSRIRLLHALANIELWAIDLAVDHVARFWDWRTGSPDGKEGRRIGWGFVSDFLKVAEDEAKHFTILNERLEQLGCSYGSLSVHNGLWESALQTQHSLLSRLAIVALVHEARGLDTNPVQIRRCRAAGDEETARVLETVHLDEITHVAAGHRHFTALCAALSPPLDPVAQFRLEVSRHFFGALRGPFNGADREKAGLDEGWYEGLSGRGGVSALGKGEAGRRKEETEV
;
A
#
# COMPACT_ATOMS: atom_id res chain seq x y z
N MET A 1 -28.10 14.60 -32.65
CA MET A 1 -26.65 14.39 -32.71
C MET A 1 -26.34 13.25 -31.76
N VAL A 2 -25.92 12.11 -32.28
CA VAL A 2 -25.56 10.95 -31.46
C VAL A 2 -24.26 11.33 -30.75
N ASN A 3 -24.31 11.51 -29.42
CA ASN A 3 -23.12 11.82 -28.63
C ASN A 3 -22.09 10.72 -28.88
N ALA A 4 -20.89 11.10 -29.32
CA ALA A 4 -19.77 10.17 -29.38
C ALA A 4 -19.59 9.56 -27.98
N PRO A 5 -19.35 8.23 -27.87
CA PRO A 5 -19.12 7.61 -26.57
C PRO A 5 -17.91 8.27 -25.88
N PRO A 6 -17.94 8.39 -24.54
CA PRO A 6 -16.84 9.00 -23.79
C PRO A 6 -15.51 8.29 -24.06
N ALA A 7 -14.41 9.03 -23.93
CA ALA A 7 -13.07 8.47 -24.01
C ALA A 7 -12.87 7.49 -22.83
N MET A 8 -12.77 6.19 -23.15
CA MET A 8 -12.55 5.14 -22.15
C MET A 8 -11.06 5.00 -21.81
N ILE A 9 -10.74 4.61 -20.58
CA ILE A 9 -9.38 4.39 -20.10
C ILE A 9 -8.91 2.98 -20.53
N PRO A 10 -7.83 2.84 -21.31
CA PRO A 10 -7.26 1.52 -21.61
C PRO A 10 -6.59 0.93 -20.36
N LEU A 11 -6.91 -0.31 -20.02
CA LEU A 11 -6.34 -1.01 -18.86
C LEU A 11 -5.16 -1.92 -19.25
N ALA A 12 -5.46 -3.09 -19.82
CA ALA A 12 -4.49 -4.10 -20.23
C ALA A 12 -5.09 -5.00 -21.31
N HIS A 13 -4.25 -5.78 -22.00
CA HIS A 13 -4.72 -6.82 -22.89
C HIS A 13 -5.41 -7.92 -22.07
N VAL A 14 -6.54 -8.45 -22.54
CA VAL A 14 -7.33 -9.45 -21.79
C VAL A 14 -6.53 -10.73 -21.48
N ASP A 15 -5.52 -11.04 -22.30
CA ASP A 15 -4.62 -12.17 -22.07
C ASP A 15 -3.67 -11.97 -20.88
N ASP A 16 -3.27 -10.73 -20.60
CA ASP A 16 -2.39 -10.41 -19.47
C ASP A 16 -3.13 -10.51 -18.13
N LEU A 17 -4.46 -10.36 -18.18
CA LEU A 17 -5.36 -10.50 -17.02
C LEU A 17 -5.81 -11.95 -16.81
N ARG A 18 -5.17 -12.94 -17.43
CA ARG A 18 -5.54 -14.36 -17.25
C ARG A 18 -5.10 -14.98 -15.94
N ALA A 19 -4.18 -14.32 -15.22
CA ALA A 19 -3.59 -14.85 -14.00
C ALA A 19 -4.55 -14.91 -12.80
N SER A 20 -5.66 -14.17 -12.83
CA SER A 20 -6.68 -14.16 -11.76
C SER A 20 -8.04 -13.80 -12.37
N HIS A 21 -9.15 -14.21 -11.75
CA HIS A 21 -10.46 -13.70 -12.14
C HIS A 21 -10.70 -12.28 -11.62
N ARG A 22 -9.85 -11.79 -10.70
CA ARG A 22 -10.04 -10.52 -10.00
C ARG A 22 -8.78 -9.68 -10.07
N HIS A 23 -8.94 -8.40 -10.38
CA HIS A 23 -7.83 -7.46 -10.35
C HIS A 23 -8.26 -6.14 -9.71
N VAL A 24 -7.33 -5.51 -9.00
CA VAL A 24 -7.50 -4.16 -8.49
C VAL A 24 -6.75 -3.21 -9.40
N VAL A 25 -7.49 -2.26 -9.95
CA VAL A 25 -7.01 -1.21 -10.84
C VAL A 25 -6.91 0.08 -10.03
N ALA A 26 -5.69 0.57 -9.84
CA ALA A 26 -5.44 1.86 -9.22
C ALA A 26 -5.42 2.95 -10.30
N LEU A 27 -6.30 3.94 -10.19
CA LEU A 27 -6.42 5.07 -11.09
C LEU A 27 -6.03 6.38 -10.40
N ARG A 28 -5.55 7.34 -11.19
CA ARG A 28 -5.30 8.72 -10.74
C ARG A 28 -5.70 9.74 -11.80
N SER A 29 -6.34 10.82 -11.36
CA SER A 29 -6.67 11.96 -12.21
C SER A 29 -5.48 12.90 -12.39
N TRP A 30 -5.21 13.36 -13.61
CA TRP A 30 -4.19 14.37 -13.90
C TRP A 30 -4.66 15.80 -13.57
N ARG A 31 -5.97 16.06 -13.68
CA ARG A 31 -6.55 17.38 -13.39
C ARG A 31 -6.68 17.62 -11.89
N THR A 32 -6.92 16.54 -11.16
CA THR A 32 -6.99 16.50 -9.70
C THR A 32 -6.02 15.43 -9.22
N PRO A 33 -4.71 15.70 -9.16
CA PRO A 33 -3.67 14.73 -8.80
C PRO A 33 -3.82 14.10 -7.41
N SER A 34 -4.70 14.64 -6.58
CA SER A 34 -5.10 14.11 -5.27
C SER A 34 -6.18 13.02 -5.36
N SER A 35 -6.94 12.96 -6.45
CA SER A 35 -7.99 11.98 -6.68
C SER A 35 -7.37 10.67 -7.11
N HIS A 36 -7.50 9.66 -6.24
CA HIS A 36 -7.10 8.30 -6.52
C HIS A 36 -8.33 7.42 -6.37
N ASP A 37 -8.56 6.55 -7.34
CA ASP A 37 -9.69 5.64 -7.35
C ASP A 37 -9.15 4.20 -7.40
N SER A 38 -9.73 3.34 -6.55
CA SER A 38 -9.42 1.91 -6.52
C SER A 38 -10.64 1.19 -7.06
N ILE A 39 -10.49 0.47 -8.18
CA ILE A 39 -11.59 -0.21 -8.87
C ILE A 39 -11.28 -1.70 -8.91
N LEU A 40 -12.21 -2.50 -8.41
CA LEU A 40 -12.17 -3.95 -8.51
C LEU A 40 -12.81 -4.36 -9.84
N ILE A 41 -12.05 -5.05 -10.68
CA ILE A 41 -12.58 -5.68 -11.89
C ILE A 41 -12.66 -7.19 -11.68
N TYR A 42 -13.76 -7.78 -12.15
CA TYR A 42 -14.03 -9.21 -12.05
C TYR A 42 -14.35 -9.76 -13.45
N ARG A 43 -13.71 -10.87 -13.79
CA ARG A 43 -13.95 -11.63 -15.02
C ARG A 43 -14.78 -12.86 -14.69
N ARG A 44 -15.96 -12.93 -15.30
CA ARG A 44 -16.79 -14.12 -15.35
C ARG A 44 -16.45 -14.90 -16.62
N ASP A 45 -15.96 -16.12 -16.45
CA ASP A 45 -15.72 -17.05 -17.54
C ASP A 45 -16.96 -17.90 -17.80
N GLY A 46 -17.24 -18.25 -19.05
CA GLY A 46 -18.37 -19.13 -19.42
C GLY A 46 -18.22 -20.54 -18.84
N ARG A 47 -19.34 -21.22 -18.56
CA ARG A 47 -19.35 -22.57 -17.99
C ARG A 47 -18.62 -23.57 -18.92
N PRO A 48 -17.87 -24.55 -18.37
CA PRO A 48 -17.41 -25.69 -19.14
C PRO A 48 -18.62 -26.60 -19.45
N GLY A 49 -19.21 -26.45 -20.63
CA GLY A 49 -20.39 -27.23 -21.04
C GLY A 49 -21.20 -26.64 -22.20
N ASP A 50 -21.15 -25.33 -22.42
CA ASP A 50 -21.86 -24.63 -23.53
C ASP A 50 -21.19 -24.84 -24.90
N PHE A 51 -20.58 -26.00 -25.13
CA PHE A 51 -19.79 -26.29 -26.32
C PHE A 51 -20.69 -26.55 -27.53
N SER A 52 -21.02 -25.47 -28.26
CA SER A 52 -21.27 -25.54 -29.69
C SER A 52 -19.94 -25.23 -30.42
N ALA A 53 -19.55 -26.07 -31.38
CA ALA A 53 -18.28 -25.93 -32.08
C ALA A 53 -18.31 -24.69 -32.99
N GLY A 54 -17.74 -23.57 -32.52
CA GLY A 54 -17.52 -22.37 -33.34
C GLY A 54 -17.82 -21.02 -32.68
N GLU A 55 -18.39 -20.99 -31.47
CA GLU A 55 -18.69 -19.74 -30.77
C GLU A 55 -17.55 -19.35 -29.82
N THR A 56 -16.97 -18.16 -30.01
CA THR A 56 -16.08 -17.52 -29.04
C THR A 56 -16.86 -17.24 -27.77
N VAL A 57 -16.48 -17.86 -26.65
CA VAL A 57 -17.01 -17.57 -25.32
C VAL A 57 -16.90 -16.06 -25.07
N GLN A 58 -18.03 -15.36 -24.95
CA GLN A 58 -18.03 -13.97 -24.56
C GLN A 58 -17.67 -13.91 -23.07
N GLN A 59 -16.46 -13.44 -22.77
CA GLN A 59 -16.06 -13.14 -21.39
C GLN A 59 -16.82 -11.91 -20.91
N GLU A 60 -17.55 -12.06 -19.81
CA GLU A 60 -18.25 -10.95 -19.18
C GLU A 60 -17.35 -10.31 -18.12
N TRP A 61 -17.31 -8.99 -18.13
CA TRP A 61 -16.47 -8.21 -17.24
C TRP A 61 -17.33 -7.28 -16.41
N TYR A 62 -17.08 -7.29 -15.11
CA TYR A 62 -17.77 -6.44 -14.14
C TYR A 62 -16.77 -5.54 -13.45
N SER A 63 -17.24 -4.37 -12.99
CA SER A 63 -16.43 -3.50 -12.17
C SER A 63 -17.23 -2.83 -11.08
N ILE A 64 -16.59 -2.64 -9.94
CA ILE A 64 -17.15 -1.96 -8.78
C ILE A 64 -16.05 -1.14 -8.13
N ALA A 65 -16.40 0.01 -7.54
CA ALA A 65 -15.49 0.73 -6.67
C ALA A 65 -15.01 -0.23 -5.58
N ASN A 66 -13.69 -0.35 -5.42
CA ASN A 66 -13.09 -1.22 -4.44
C ASN A 66 -13.22 -0.65 -3.01
N GLU A 67 -14.00 0.42 -2.81
CA GLU A 67 -14.30 0.98 -1.49
C GLU A 67 -15.76 0.72 -1.17
N CYS A 68 -16.01 0.01 -0.09
CA CYS A 68 -17.37 -0.35 0.28
C CYS A 68 -18.14 0.89 0.80
N PRO A 69 -19.38 1.17 0.31
CA PRO A 69 -20.11 2.42 0.60
C PRO A 69 -20.40 2.73 2.08
N HIS A 70 -20.30 1.75 2.97
CA HIS A 70 -20.56 1.94 4.40
C HIS A 70 -19.38 2.63 5.12
N LEU A 71 -18.15 2.09 5.04
CA LEU A 71 -16.96 2.59 5.77
C LEU A 71 -15.74 2.83 4.87
N GLY A 72 -15.87 2.66 3.55
CA GLY A 72 -14.77 2.85 2.59
C GLY A 72 -13.69 1.78 2.69
N LEU A 73 -14.05 0.57 3.12
CA LEU A 73 -13.11 -0.55 3.26
C LEU A 73 -12.98 -1.37 1.97
N PRO A 74 -11.82 -2.00 1.68
CA PRO A 74 -11.56 -2.69 0.42
C PRO A 74 -12.52 -3.85 0.10
N LEU A 75 -13.26 -3.80 -1.02
CA LEU A 75 -14.13 -4.89 -1.44
C LEU A 75 -13.39 -6.10 -2.02
N GLU A 76 -12.14 -5.95 -2.45
CA GLU A 76 -11.34 -6.98 -3.13
C GLU A 76 -11.24 -8.33 -2.41
N GLY A 77 -11.31 -8.33 -1.08
CA GLY A 77 -11.27 -9.54 -0.26
C GLY A 77 -12.62 -10.22 -0.05
N GLY A 78 -13.69 -9.67 -0.62
CA GLY A 78 -15.05 -10.18 -0.49
C GLY A 78 -15.30 -11.44 -1.32
N ASP A 79 -16.14 -12.32 -0.83
CA ASP A 79 -16.62 -13.46 -1.61
C ASP A 79 -17.53 -12.97 -2.74
N ILE A 80 -17.37 -13.52 -3.93
CA ILE A 80 -18.25 -13.24 -5.06
C ILE A 80 -19.14 -14.46 -5.25
N GLU A 81 -20.41 -14.30 -4.94
CA GLU A 81 -21.45 -15.28 -5.25
C GLU A 81 -21.82 -15.13 -6.73
N ASP A 82 -21.21 -15.96 -7.58
CA ASP A 82 -21.56 -16.08 -8.99
C ASP A 82 -22.51 -17.27 -9.18
N LEU A 83 -23.76 -17.09 -8.73
CA LEU A 83 -24.83 -18.06 -8.91
C LEU A 83 -25.24 -18.07 -10.39
N CYS A 84 -24.50 -18.82 -11.20
CA CYS A 84 -24.90 -19.11 -12.56
C CYS A 84 -26.33 -19.69 -12.53
N SER A 85 -27.28 -19.07 -13.22
CA SER A 85 -28.66 -19.56 -13.37
C SER A 85 -28.64 -21.08 -13.56
N ALA A 86 -29.15 -21.81 -12.58
CA ALA A 86 -29.43 -23.23 -12.76
C ALA A 86 -30.39 -23.34 -13.95
N GLN A 87 -30.12 -24.25 -14.87
CA GLN A 87 -31.09 -24.57 -15.91
C GLN A 87 -32.39 -24.97 -15.22
N ASN A 88 -33.49 -24.40 -15.73
CA ASN A 88 -34.85 -24.83 -15.48
C ASN A 88 -34.97 -26.31 -15.88
N ASP A 89 -34.76 -27.22 -14.94
CA ASP A 89 -35.26 -28.58 -15.07
C ASP A 89 -36.70 -28.60 -14.51
N GLU A 90 -37.62 -28.34 -15.44
CA GLU A 90 -39.02 -28.77 -15.47
C GLU A 90 -40.01 -28.25 -14.40
N ASP A 91 -41.00 -27.51 -14.90
CA ASP A 91 -42.39 -27.48 -14.42
C ASP A 91 -42.66 -26.96 -13.01
N ASP A 92 -42.67 -25.63 -12.85
CA ASP A 92 -43.63 -24.93 -11.98
C ASP A 92 -43.59 -23.43 -12.32
N GLY A 93 -44.75 -22.79 -12.46
CA GLY A 93 -44.90 -21.40 -12.92
C GLY A 93 -44.43 -20.30 -11.96
N GLU A 94 -43.22 -20.42 -11.40
CA GLU A 94 -42.58 -19.38 -10.59
C GLU A 94 -41.77 -18.39 -11.45
N GLU A 95 -41.82 -17.11 -11.08
CA GLU A 95 -41.07 -16.04 -11.72
C GLU A 95 -39.55 -16.33 -11.69
N PRO A 96 -38.79 -15.94 -12.73
CA PRO A 96 -37.35 -16.20 -12.79
C PRO A 96 -36.62 -15.57 -11.57
N ASP A 97 -35.75 -16.35 -10.90
CA ASP A 97 -34.96 -15.90 -9.74
C ASP A 97 -34.16 -14.63 -10.10
N PRO A 98 -34.30 -13.52 -9.36
CA PRO A 98 -33.66 -12.24 -9.66
C PRO A 98 -32.11 -12.22 -9.53
N ARG A 99 -31.44 -13.33 -9.16
CA ARG A 99 -29.99 -13.35 -8.89
C ARG A 99 -29.14 -13.94 -10.02
N THR A 100 -29.35 -13.51 -11.27
CA THR A 100 -28.53 -13.93 -12.43
C THR A 100 -27.17 -13.23 -12.53
N GLN A 101 -26.95 -12.18 -11.73
CA GLN A 101 -25.75 -11.34 -11.75
C GLN A 101 -24.84 -11.67 -10.56
N PRO A 102 -23.51 -11.61 -10.72
CA PRO A 102 -22.59 -11.90 -9.63
C PRO A 102 -22.67 -10.81 -8.57
N VAL A 103 -22.69 -11.24 -7.30
CA VAL A 103 -22.81 -10.37 -6.13
C VAL A 103 -21.54 -10.47 -5.31
N ILE A 104 -20.95 -9.34 -4.93
CA ILE A 104 -19.83 -9.34 -3.98
C ILE A 104 -20.33 -9.08 -2.57
N ILE A 105 -19.92 -9.93 -1.63
CA ILE A 105 -20.19 -9.77 -0.21
C ILE A 105 -19.01 -9.02 0.40
N CYS A 106 -19.29 -7.86 0.97
CA CYS A 106 -18.30 -7.10 1.71
C CYS A 106 -17.73 -7.96 2.85
N PRO A 107 -16.40 -8.20 2.89
CA PRO A 107 -15.80 -9.15 3.83
C PRO A 107 -15.85 -8.66 5.28
N PHE A 108 -16.20 -7.39 5.50
CA PHE A 108 -16.19 -6.76 6.82
C PHE A 108 -17.57 -6.75 7.50
N HIS A 109 -18.66 -6.76 6.74
CA HIS A 109 -20.02 -6.52 7.27
C HIS A 109 -21.09 -7.43 6.66
N ALA A 110 -20.68 -8.38 5.81
CA ALA A 110 -21.59 -9.28 5.08
C ALA A 110 -22.68 -8.56 4.28
N LEU A 111 -22.40 -7.32 3.85
CA LEU A 111 -23.29 -6.56 2.97
C LEU A 111 -23.06 -6.99 1.53
N ASP A 112 -24.12 -7.35 0.84
CA ASP A 112 -24.12 -7.74 -0.57
C ASP A 112 -24.12 -6.50 -1.48
N PHE A 113 -23.38 -6.56 -2.59
CA PHE A 113 -23.41 -5.57 -3.65
C PHE A 113 -23.44 -6.27 -5.01
N ASP A 114 -24.49 -6.02 -5.79
CA ASP A 114 -24.59 -6.51 -7.16
C ASP A 114 -23.50 -5.87 -8.02
N LEU A 115 -22.68 -6.68 -8.71
CA LEU A 115 -21.52 -6.17 -9.45
C LEU A 115 -21.90 -5.43 -10.75
N SER A 116 -23.15 -5.49 -11.18
CA SER A 116 -23.64 -4.78 -12.37
C SER A 116 -24.19 -3.39 -12.01
N SER A 117 -25.00 -3.32 -10.94
CA SER A 117 -25.75 -2.13 -10.52
C SER A 117 -25.15 -1.44 -9.31
N GLY A 118 -24.32 -2.14 -8.54
CA GLY A 118 -23.76 -1.71 -7.26
C GLY A 118 -24.79 -1.69 -6.12
N ALA A 119 -26.05 -2.05 -6.38
CA ALA A 119 -27.09 -1.99 -5.36
C ALA A 119 -26.94 -3.13 -4.35
N SER A 120 -27.12 -2.81 -3.07
CA SER A 120 -27.22 -3.78 -1.98
C SER A 120 -28.68 -4.11 -1.69
N SER A 121 -29.04 -5.39 -1.82
CA SER A 121 -30.41 -5.84 -1.55
C SER A 121 -30.73 -5.83 -0.04
N SER A 122 -29.73 -6.04 0.80
CA SER A 122 -29.90 -6.11 2.27
C SER A 122 -29.88 -4.76 2.97
N SER A 123 -29.15 -3.78 2.45
CA SER A 123 -28.89 -2.51 3.16
C SER A 123 -29.42 -1.25 2.48
N GLY A 124 -29.83 -1.34 1.21
CA GLY A 124 -30.22 -0.18 0.41
C GLY A 124 -29.06 0.78 0.06
N LEU A 125 -27.82 0.39 0.38
CA LEU A 125 -26.61 1.12 -0.04
C LEU A 125 -26.33 0.87 -1.52
N GLN A 126 -25.60 1.79 -2.14
CA GLN A 126 -25.20 1.68 -3.54
C GLN A 126 -23.70 1.95 -3.70
N ALA A 127 -22.98 0.97 -4.25
CA ALA A 127 -21.61 1.11 -4.71
C ALA A 127 -21.57 1.65 -6.14
N CYS A 128 -20.49 2.36 -6.48
CA CYS A 128 -20.29 2.79 -7.86
C CYS A 128 -19.84 1.60 -8.71
N THR A 129 -20.52 1.35 -9.82
CA THR A 129 -20.05 0.45 -10.87
C THR A 129 -19.65 1.26 -12.09
N PHE A 130 -18.75 0.72 -12.90
CA PHE A 130 -18.24 1.40 -14.08
C PHE A 130 -18.37 0.49 -15.30
N ARG A 131 -18.67 1.08 -16.46
CA ARG A 131 -18.76 0.31 -17.70
C ARG A 131 -17.39 -0.21 -18.13
N LEU A 132 -17.33 -1.49 -18.47
CA LEU A 132 -16.16 -2.14 -19.09
C LEU A 132 -16.46 -2.53 -20.53
N GLU A 133 -15.47 -2.40 -21.41
CA GLU A 133 -15.57 -2.82 -22.82
C GLU A 133 -14.26 -3.40 -23.33
N VAL A 134 -14.32 -4.50 -24.08
CA VAL A 134 -13.15 -5.02 -24.79
C VAL A 134 -13.13 -4.44 -26.20
N ARG A 135 -12.06 -3.73 -26.55
CA ARG A 135 -11.81 -3.18 -27.91
C ARG A 135 -10.45 -3.66 -28.38
N ASP A 136 -10.40 -4.34 -29.52
CA ASP A 136 -9.17 -4.90 -30.10
C ASP A 136 -8.33 -5.73 -29.10
N GLY A 137 -8.99 -6.52 -28.25
CA GLY A 137 -8.33 -7.36 -27.23
C GLY A 137 -7.87 -6.62 -25.97
N VAL A 138 -8.07 -5.29 -25.90
CA VAL A 138 -7.74 -4.48 -24.72
C VAL A 138 -9.00 -4.16 -23.93
N LEU A 139 -8.97 -4.42 -22.62
CA LEU A 139 -10.04 -4.05 -21.70
C LEU A 139 -9.98 -2.54 -21.44
N HIS A 140 -11.10 -1.86 -21.63
CA HIS A 140 -11.29 -0.44 -21.42
C HIS A 140 -12.31 -0.19 -20.32
N LEU A 141 -12.09 0.87 -19.54
CA LEU A 141 -12.88 1.23 -18.38
C LEU A 141 -13.44 2.64 -18.51
N GLU A 142 -14.70 2.83 -18.15
CA GLU A 142 -15.31 4.14 -18.02
C GLU A 142 -14.64 4.92 -16.88
N PRO A 143 -14.24 6.19 -17.12
CA PRO A 143 -13.60 6.98 -16.08
C PRO A 143 -14.56 7.22 -14.89
N PRO A 144 -14.07 7.15 -13.64
CA PRO A 144 -14.90 7.35 -12.45
C PRO A 144 -15.36 8.81 -12.25
N GLY A 145 -14.71 9.78 -12.90
CA GLY A 145 -15.06 11.19 -12.85
C GLY A 145 -16.04 11.66 -13.93
N SER A 146 -16.08 12.97 -14.17
CA SER A 146 -16.94 13.57 -15.20
C SER A 146 -16.37 13.38 -16.60
N THR A 147 -17.22 13.47 -17.63
CA THR A 147 -16.78 13.48 -19.03
C THR A 147 -15.82 14.66 -19.28
N GLY A 148 -14.53 14.38 -19.33
CA GLY A 148 -13.47 15.38 -19.45
C GLY A 148 -12.39 15.30 -18.36
N ASP A 149 -12.56 14.50 -17.32
CA ASP A 149 -11.50 14.22 -16.33
C ASP A 149 -10.50 13.20 -16.90
N ASP A 150 -9.21 13.53 -16.83
CA ASP A 150 -8.14 12.72 -17.40
C ASP A 150 -7.61 11.73 -16.36
N TYR A 151 -7.98 10.45 -16.46
CA TYR A 151 -7.52 9.39 -15.58
C TYR A 151 -6.44 8.53 -16.23
N ARG A 152 -5.46 8.06 -15.43
CA ARG A 152 -4.43 7.11 -15.85
C ARG A 152 -4.36 5.92 -14.88
N VAL A 153 -4.04 4.77 -15.44
CA VAL A 153 -3.75 3.55 -14.68
C VAL A 153 -2.38 3.68 -14.03
N ILE A 154 -2.33 3.63 -12.70
CA ILE A 154 -1.09 3.61 -11.92
C ILE A 154 -0.55 2.19 -11.81
N GLY A 155 -1.44 1.22 -11.64
CA GLY A 155 -1.10 -0.18 -11.51
C GLY A 155 -2.33 -1.07 -11.59
N ILE A 156 -2.12 -2.29 -12.07
CA ILE A 156 -3.11 -3.36 -12.06
C ILE A 156 -2.46 -4.52 -11.32
N ARG A 157 -3.08 -4.96 -10.23
CA ARG A 157 -2.61 -6.13 -9.47
C ARG A 157 -3.66 -7.23 -9.43
N PRO A 158 -3.28 -8.50 -9.58
CA PRO A 158 -4.20 -9.61 -9.34
C PRO A 158 -4.58 -9.65 -7.86
N VAL A 159 -5.84 -9.98 -7.58
CA VAL A 159 -6.27 -10.34 -6.23
C VAL A 159 -5.94 -11.81 -6.03
N SER A 160 -5.22 -12.12 -4.95
CA SER A 160 -4.86 -13.51 -4.62
C SER A 160 -6.10 -14.27 -4.18
N GLU A 161 -6.59 -15.20 -5.02
CA GLU A 161 -7.73 -16.07 -4.68
C GLU A 161 -7.40 -17.06 -3.54
N ARG A 162 -6.10 -17.31 -3.28
CA ARG A 162 -5.64 -18.07 -2.11
C ARG A 162 -5.91 -17.39 -0.78
N PHE A 163 -6.23 -16.09 -0.76
CA PHE A 163 -6.61 -15.39 0.47
C PHE A 163 -8.09 -15.59 0.85
N ALA A 164 -8.95 -15.98 -0.11
CA ALA A 164 -10.36 -16.27 0.15
C ALA A 164 -10.59 -17.71 0.62
N ASP A 165 -9.72 -18.63 0.22
CA ASP A 165 -9.83 -20.04 0.63
C ASP A 165 -9.14 -20.27 1.98
N LEU A 166 -9.87 -20.00 3.08
CA LEU A 166 -9.44 -20.34 4.45
C LEU A 166 -9.23 -21.85 4.68
N SER A 167 -9.51 -22.69 3.69
CA SER A 167 -9.53 -24.16 3.81
C SER A 167 -8.27 -24.86 3.29
N ALA A 168 -7.38 -24.16 2.57
CA ALA A 168 -6.16 -24.78 2.04
C ALA A 168 -4.99 -24.62 3.03
N PRO A 169 -4.46 -25.70 3.64
CA PRO A 169 -3.24 -25.60 4.41
C PRO A 169 -2.10 -25.21 3.48
N ASP A 170 -1.63 -23.97 3.60
CA ASP A 170 -0.40 -23.52 2.97
C ASP A 170 0.74 -24.45 3.45
N PRO A 171 1.49 -25.13 2.57
CA PRO A 171 2.62 -25.97 2.98
C PRO A 171 3.72 -25.17 3.71
N LEU A 172 3.68 -23.83 3.67
CA LEU A 172 4.53 -22.93 4.47
C LEU A 172 3.94 -22.58 5.86
N LEU A 173 2.68 -22.92 6.16
CA LEU A 173 2.08 -22.82 7.51
C LEU A 173 2.48 -24.00 8.42
N SER A 174 3.11 -25.04 7.88
CA SER A 174 3.47 -26.24 8.66
C SER A 174 4.54 -26.06 9.75
N PRO A 175 5.38 -24.99 9.81
CA PRO A 175 6.19 -24.71 11.00
C PRO A 175 5.43 -23.89 12.04
N LEU A 176 4.36 -23.16 11.66
CA LEU A 176 3.63 -22.26 12.56
C LEU A 176 2.73 -23.01 13.55
N ALA A 177 2.23 -24.20 13.17
CA ALA A 177 1.55 -25.10 14.09
C ALA A 177 2.45 -25.57 15.26
N SER A 178 3.77 -25.53 15.07
CA SER A 178 4.77 -25.94 16.05
C SER A 178 5.15 -24.84 17.04
N LEU A 179 4.72 -23.59 16.81
CA LEU A 179 4.97 -22.44 17.69
C LEU A 179 3.86 -22.23 18.73
N SER A 180 3.06 -23.26 19.01
CA SER A 180 2.23 -23.31 20.22
C SER A 180 3.11 -23.40 21.47
N LEU A 181 3.75 -22.28 21.81
CA LEU A 181 4.31 -22.03 23.13
C LEU A 181 3.18 -21.54 24.01
N ALA A 182 2.51 -22.51 24.64
CA ALA A 182 1.81 -22.29 25.88
C ALA A 182 2.77 -21.63 26.90
N SER A 183 2.48 -20.39 27.30
CA SER A 183 2.63 -19.89 28.68
C SER A 183 2.16 -18.42 28.83
N SER A 184 0.95 -18.27 29.38
CA SER A 184 0.31 -17.09 29.99
C SER A 184 -0.51 -16.14 29.08
N PRO A 185 -1.78 -15.84 29.42
CA PRO A 185 -2.70 -15.09 28.58
C PRO A 185 -2.47 -13.59 28.79
N ALA A 186 -1.64 -12.98 27.96
CA ALA A 186 -1.94 -11.59 27.60
C ALA A 186 -3.29 -11.66 26.88
N ALA A 187 -4.33 -11.04 27.45
CA ALA A 187 -5.62 -10.98 26.80
C ALA A 187 -5.42 -10.47 25.37
N GLU A 188 -5.96 -11.21 24.40
CA GLU A 188 -5.77 -10.88 22.99
C GLU A 188 -6.27 -9.44 22.73
N PRO A 189 -5.54 -8.62 21.97
CA PRO A 189 -5.94 -7.24 21.72
C PRO A 189 -7.34 -7.20 21.10
N THR A 190 -8.25 -6.44 21.70
CA THR A 190 -9.65 -6.33 21.27
C THR A 190 -9.94 -5.10 20.42
N THR A 191 -8.93 -4.26 20.19
CA THR A 191 -8.99 -3.07 19.33
C THR A 191 -7.80 -3.03 18.38
N ILE A 192 -7.97 -2.37 17.25
CA ILE A 192 -6.89 -2.19 16.24
C ILE A 192 -5.71 -1.45 16.86
N VAL A 193 -5.96 -0.38 17.62
CA VAL A 193 -4.92 0.40 18.29
C VAL A 193 -4.17 -0.42 19.33
N ALA A 194 -4.86 -1.23 20.15
CA ALA A 194 -4.20 -2.15 21.07
C ALA A 194 -3.32 -3.15 20.31
N PHE A 195 -3.81 -3.69 19.18
CA PHE A 195 -3.06 -4.63 18.36
C PHE A 195 -1.79 -4.00 17.77
N CYS A 196 -1.90 -2.81 17.17
CA CYS A 196 -0.75 -2.05 16.68
C CYS A 196 0.29 -1.80 17.79
N ARG A 197 -0.15 -1.43 19.00
CA ARG A 197 0.76 -1.23 20.14
C ARG A 197 1.43 -2.53 20.60
N THR A 198 0.74 -3.66 20.53
CA THR A 198 1.32 -4.99 20.77
C THR A 198 2.37 -5.36 19.72
N ILE A 199 2.12 -5.05 18.44
CA ILE A 199 3.10 -5.25 17.34
C ILE A 199 4.39 -4.44 17.59
N LEU A 200 4.26 -3.18 18.03
CA LEU A 200 5.42 -2.35 18.37
C LEU A 200 6.28 -2.98 19.49
N LEU A 201 5.66 -3.73 20.40
CA LEU A 201 6.31 -4.41 21.53
C LEU A 201 6.66 -5.88 21.25
N ALA A 202 6.48 -6.37 20.02
CA ALA A 202 6.76 -7.76 19.69
C ALA A 202 8.23 -8.13 19.99
N PRO A 203 8.49 -9.30 20.59
CA PRO A 203 9.80 -9.66 21.14
C PRO A 203 10.86 -9.92 20.06
N ASP A 204 10.45 -10.35 18.87
CA ASP A 204 11.33 -10.66 17.76
C ASP A 204 10.66 -10.37 16.41
N PRO A 205 11.41 -10.34 15.30
CA PRO A 205 10.87 -10.03 13.98
C PRO A 205 9.81 -11.03 13.49
N ALA A 206 9.93 -12.32 13.80
CA ALA A 206 8.99 -13.33 13.35
C ALA A 206 7.64 -13.18 14.08
N ALA A 207 7.67 -12.96 15.40
CA ALA A 207 6.49 -12.63 16.19
C ALA A 207 5.82 -11.34 15.68
N LYS A 208 6.61 -10.34 15.27
CA LYS A 208 6.09 -9.09 14.69
C LYS A 208 5.32 -9.34 13.40
N VAL A 209 5.92 -10.08 12.46
CA VAL A 209 5.29 -10.47 11.19
C VAL A 209 4.00 -11.25 11.45
N ALA A 210 4.01 -12.21 12.38
CA ALA A 210 2.83 -13.01 12.72
C ALA A 210 1.69 -12.14 13.27
N LEU A 211 1.99 -11.21 14.18
CA LEU A 211 1.00 -10.29 14.74
C LEU A 211 0.43 -9.34 13.68
N VAL A 212 1.25 -8.84 12.75
CA VAL A 212 0.75 -8.03 11.62
C VAL A 212 -0.23 -8.83 10.77
N ARG A 213 0.13 -10.07 10.39
CA ARG A 213 -0.75 -10.93 9.60
C ARG A 213 -2.07 -11.22 10.34
N GLN A 214 -2.01 -11.47 11.64
CA GLN A 214 -3.19 -11.69 12.47
C GLN A 214 -4.08 -10.44 12.53
N LEU A 215 -3.49 -9.26 12.76
CA LEU A 215 -4.21 -7.98 12.77
C LEU A 215 -4.92 -7.74 11.45
N VAL A 216 -4.21 -7.85 10.34
CA VAL A 216 -4.76 -7.55 9.02
C VAL A 216 -5.80 -8.57 8.60
N SER A 217 -5.59 -9.86 8.91
CA SER A 217 -6.60 -10.90 8.70
C SER A 217 -7.89 -10.61 9.47
N ARG A 218 -7.80 -10.35 10.79
CA ARG A 218 -8.96 -10.04 11.64
C ARG A 218 -9.63 -8.72 11.28
N PHE A 219 -8.85 -7.73 10.84
CA PHE A 219 -9.39 -6.49 10.32
C PHE A 219 -10.20 -6.77 9.05
N ARG A 220 -9.65 -7.53 8.08
CA ARG A 220 -10.28 -7.88 6.80
C ARG A 220 -11.53 -8.74 6.94
N SER A 221 -11.53 -9.69 7.87
CA SER A 221 -12.70 -10.56 8.13
C SER A 221 -13.83 -9.87 8.89
N GLY A 222 -13.63 -8.64 9.37
CA GLY A 222 -14.60 -7.98 10.25
C GLY A 222 -14.60 -8.51 11.69
N ASP A 223 -13.70 -9.43 12.06
CA ASP A 223 -13.58 -9.92 13.45
C ASP A 223 -13.01 -8.87 14.41
N LEU A 224 -12.41 -7.80 13.87
CA LEU A 224 -11.85 -6.69 14.62
C LEU A 224 -12.32 -5.34 14.06
N THR A 225 -13.49 -4.89 14.50
CA THR A 225 -14.12 -3.63 14.05
C THR A 225 -13.87 -2.44 14.99
N ARG A 226 -13.44 -2.69 16.23
CA ARG A 226 -13.19 -1.62 17.21
C ARG A 226 -11.84 -0.97 16.95
N LEU A 227 -11.83 0.33 16.63
CA LEU A 227 -10.59 1.08 16.39
C LEU A 227 -9.73 1.21 17.66
N SER A 228 -10.33 1.67 18.76
CA SER A 228 -9.64 1.92 20.03
C SER A 228 -10.61 1.84 21.21
N ASP A 229 -10.04 1.68 22.40
CA ASP A 229 -10.71 1.77 23.69
C ASP A 229 -9.73 2.35 24.71
N PRO A 230 -9.79 3.67 24.99
CA PRO A 230 -8.86 4.32 25.91
C PRO A 230 -8.85 3.73 27.34
N ALA A 231 -9.89 3.00 27.75
CA ALA A 231 -9.95 2.39 29.08
C ALA A 231 -9.18 1.07 29.17
N SER A 232 -9.06 0.33 28.05
CA SER A 232 -8.40 -0.98 28.01
C SER A 232 -7.12 -1.02 27.18
N ASP A 233 -6.95 -0.10 26.22
CA ASP A 233 -5.80 -0.09 25.33
C ASP A 233 -4.50 0.15 26.12
N PRO A 234 -3.44 -0.65 25.89
CA PRO A 234 -2.15 -0.41 26.52
C PRO A 234 -1.60 0.95 26.10
N PRO A 235 -0.77 1.62 26.93
CA PRO A 235 -0.19 2.90 26.56
C PRO A 235 0.67 2.77 25.30
N HIS A 236 0.73 3.83 24.49
CA HIS A 236 1.61 3.86 23.33
C HIS A 236 3.08 3.73 23.77
N PRO A 237 3.86 2.77 23.25
CA PRO A 237 5.26 2.63 23.63
C PRO A 237 6.09 3.83 23.13
N ARG A 238 7.16 4.18 23.86
CA ARG A 238 8.06 5.28 23.45
C ARG A 238 8.89 4.90 22.21
N GLU A 239 9.27 3.64 22.13
CA GLU A 239 9.99 3.06 21.00
C GLU A 239 9.58 1.59 20.80
N PRO A 240 9.68 1.06 19.57
CA PRO A 240 9.43 -0.34 19.31
C PRO A 240 10.49 -1.19 19.98
N TYR A 241 10.07 -2.35 20.48
CA TYR A 241 11.01 -3.30 21.06
C TYR A 241 11.97 -3.82 19.98
N ARG A 242 13.23 -3.97 20.38
CA ARG A 242 14.29 -4.66 19.63
C ARG A 242 15.04 -5.54 20.61
N ALA A 243 15.22 -6.82 20.27
CA ALA A 243 15.90 -7.77 21.13
C ALA A 243 17.33 -7.30 21.46
N PRO A 244 17.80 -7.41 22.73
CA PRO A 244 19.12 -6.93 23.16
C PRO A 244 20.31 -7.50 22.38
N ALA A 245 20.15 -8.66 21.74
CA ALA A 245 21.18 -9.28 20.92
C ALA A 245 21.48 -8.50 19.62
N THR A 246 20.58 -7.60 19.20
CA THR A 246 20.75 -6.80 17.98
C THR A 246 21.63 -5.58 18.27
N LYS A 247 22.81 -5.51 17.65
CA LYS A 247 23.71 -4.35 17.83
C LYS A 247 23.23 -3.14 17.04
N THR A 248 22.63 -2.17 17.72
CA THR A 248 22.26 -0.87 17.13
C THR A 248 23.45 0.10 17.15
N VAL A 249 23.71 0.75 16.02
CA VAL A 249 24.75 1.79 15.88
C VAL A 249 24.16 3.06 15.25
N ALA A 250 24.84 4.19 15.43
CA ALA A 250 24.47 5.42 14.75
C ALA A 250 24.54 5.25 13.22
N SER A 251 23.71 5.95 12.46
CA SER A 251 23.67 5.87 10.99
C SER A 251 25.06 6.10 10.34
N THR A 252 25.87 7.00 10.90
CA THR A 252 27.24 7.32 10.46
C THR A 252 28.27 6.22 10.74
N GLN A 253 27.93 5.26 11.60
CA GLN A 253 28.80 4.15 12.03
C GLN A 253 28.44 2.83 11.34
N THR A 254 27.42 2.82 10.49
CA THR A 254 27.12 1.66 9.65
C THR A 254 28.19 1.49 8.58
N GLY A 255 28.65 0.26 8.37
CA GLY A 255 29.63 -0.03 7.31
C GLY A 255 29.05 0.35 5.94
N ARG A 256 29.90 0.81 5.01
CA ARG A 256 29.45 1.13 3.64
C ARG A 256 28.69 -0.06 3.04
N LEU A 257 27.46 0.18 2.57
CA LEU A 257 26.74 -0.78 1.75
C LEU A 257 27.64 -1.12 0.55
N GLY A 258 28.01 -2.38 0.42
CA GLY A 258 28.80 -2.83 -0.73
C GLY A 258 27.98 -2.70 -2.02
N LYS A 259 28.64 -2.72 -3.17
CA LYS A 259 27.98 -2.51 -4.48
C LYS A 259 27.16 -3.72 -4.98
N GLY A 260 26.88 -4.72 -4.13
CA GLY A 260 26.16 -5.95 -4.51
C GLY A 260 26.90 -6.91 -5.45
N GLY A 261 28.15 -6.61 -5.86
CA GLY A 261 28.89 -7.40 -6.84
C GLY A 261 29.50 -8.71 -6.32
N ASN A 262 29.61 -8.89 -5.01
CA ASN A 262 30.06 -10.14 -4.39
C ASN A 262 29.15 -10.57 -3.24
N VAL A 263 29.19 -11.85 -2.84
CA VAL A 263 28.27 -12.44 -1.83
C VAL A 263 28.24 -11.61 -0.54
N GLN A 264 29.40 -11.22 -0.01
CA GLN A 264 29.49 -10.42 1.22
C GLN A 264 28.82 -9.05 1.08
N SER A 265 28.94 -8.40 -0.07
CA SER A 265 28.25 -7.15 -0.35
C SER A 265 26.74 -7.31 -0.50
N ARG A 266 26.26 -8.46 -1.00
CA ARG A 266 24.84 -8.78 -1.11
C ARG A 266 24.22 -9.06 0.26
N ILE A 267 24.92 -9.82 1.11
CA ILE A 267 24.52 -10.04 2.51
C ILE A 267 24.33 -8.71 3.23
N ARG A 268 25.27 -7.77 3.12
CA ARG A 268 25.14 -6.43 3.74
C ARG A 268 23.97 -5.62 3.17
N LEU A 269 23.74 -5.70 1.87
CA LEU A 269 22.62 -5.01 1.22
C LEU A 269 21.28 -5.56 1.72
N LEU A 270 21.08 -6.88 1.66
CA LEU A 270 19.85 -7.54 2.07
C LEU A 270 19.58 -7.37 3.56
N HIS A 271 20.60 -7.47 4.40
CA HIS A 271 20.45 -7.22 5.84
C HIS A 271 20.03 -5.78 6.13
N ALA A 272 20.60 -4.80 5.42
CA ALA A 272 20.22 -3.40 5.57
C ALA A 272 18.78 -3.13 5.10
N LEU A 273 18.36 -3.73 3.98
CA LEU A 273 16.98 -3.64 3.49
C LEU A 273 16.01 -4.31 4.46
N ALA A 274 16.29 -5.52 4.93
CA ALA A 274 15.47 -6.17 5.95
C ALA A 274 15.34 -5.32 7.23
N ASN A 275 16.41 -4.61 7.63
CA ASN A 275 16.29 -3.67 8.76
C ASN A 275 15.36 -2.49 8.44
N ILE A 276 15.41 -1.98 7.21
CA ILE A 276 14.49 -0.92 6.75
C ILE A 276 13.05 -1.44 6.81
N GLU A 277 12.75 -2.61 6.24
CA GLU A 277 11.37 -3.14 6.24
C GLU A 277 10.86 -3.42 7.65
N LEU A 278 11.72 -3.91 8.55
CA LEU A 278 11.31 -4.11 9.94
C LEU A 278 10.95 -2.79 10.64
N TRP A 279 11.65 -1.70 10.31
CA TRP A 279 11.27 -0.37 10.76
C TRP A 279 10.02 0.14 10.05
N ALA A 280 9.83 -0.18 8.76
CA ALA A 280 8.66 0.21 7.99
C ALA A 280 7.38 -0.42 8.55
N ILE A 281 7.41 -1.70 8.99
CA ILE A 281 6.31 -2.34 9.74
C ILE A 281 5.94 -1.49 10.97
N ASP A 282 6.95 -1.11 11.77
CA ASP A 282 6.74 -0.32 12.99
C ASP A 282 6.18 1.06 12.69
N LEU A 283 6.70 1.70 11.65
CA LEU A 283 6.22 3.01 11.22
C LEU A 283 4.77 2.94 10.76
N ALA A 284 4.41 1.94 9.94
CA ALA A 284 3.07 1.75 9.44
C ALA A 284 2.06 1.54 10.58
N VAL A 285 2.35 0.67 11.55
CA VAL A 285 1.45 0.48 12.70
C VAL A 285 1.49 1.66 13.69
N ASP A 286 2.59 2.41 13.79
CA ASP A 286 2.66 3.66 14.58
C ASP A 286 1.79 4.77 13.99
N HIS A 287 1.66 4.86 12.65
CA HIS A 287 0.72 5.79 12.02
C HIS A 287 -0.70 5.57 12.57
N VAL A 288 -1.15 4.31 12.63
CA VAL A 288 -2.46 3.95 13.17
C VAL A 288 -2.50 4.16 14.69
N ALA A 289 -1.58 3.56 15.45
CA ALA A 289 -1.61 3.56 16.92
C ALA A 289 -1.53 4.97 17.55
N ARG A 290 -0.87 5.90 16.86
CA ARG A 290 -0.61 7.26 17.33
C ARG A 290 -1.64 8.26 16.86
N PHE A 291 -2.05 8.18 15.59
CA PHE A 291 -2.88 9.21 14.96
C PHE A 291 -4.34 8.78 14.75
N TRP A 292 -4.78 7.65 15.32
CA TRP A 292 -6.16 7.17 15.20
C TRP A 292 -7.25 8.20 15.56
N ASP A 293 -6.99 9.10 16.52
CA ASP A 293 -7.93 10.17 16.93
C ASP A 293 -7.56 11.55 16.33
N TRP A 294 -6.65 11.60 15.36
CA TRP A 294 -6.27 12.87 14.73
C TRP A 294 -7.46 13.48 14.00
N ARG A 295 -7.67 14.79 14.18
CA ARG A 295 -8.79 15.53 13.57
C ARG A 295 -8.29 16.51 12.50
N THR A 296 -8.96 16.49 11.36
CA THR A 296 -8.49 17.06 10.10
C THR A 296 -8.70 18.56 9.93
N GLY A 297 -9.47 19.20 10.82
CA GLY A 297 -9.82 20.62 10.71
C GLY A 297 -8.75 21.59 11.22
N SER A 298 -7.79 21.12 12.02
CA SER A 298 -6.68 21.94 12.51
C SER A 298 -5.32 21.23 12.37
N PRO A 299 -4.20 21.98 12.18
CA PRO A 299 -2.88 21.39 12.05
C PRO A 299 -2.37 20.69 13.31
N ASP A 300 -2.97 20.96 14.48
CA ASP A 300 -2.64 20.31 15.74
C ASP A 300 -3.49 19.06 16.03
N GLY A 301 -4.39 18.69 15.10
CA GLY A 301 -5.13 17.44 15.15
C GLY A 301 -6.34 17.42 16.08
N LYS A 302 -6.82 18.58 16.54
CA LYS A 302 -7.84 18.68 17.60
C LYS A 302 -9.23 19.10 17.13
N GLU A 303 -9.34 19.71 15.95
CA GLU A 303 -10.61 20.22 15.44
C GLU A 303 -11.06 19.50 14.17
N GLY A 304 -12.36 19.52 13.92
CA GLY A 304 -12.96 18.90 12.74
C GLY A 304 -13.21 17.39 12.88
N ARG A 305 -13.29 16.71 11.73
CA ARG A 305 -13.59 15.28 11.66
C ARG A 305 -12.35 14.47 11.96
N ARG A 306 -12.51 13.40 12.73
CA ARG A 306 -11.49 12.37 12.93
C ARG A 306 -11.09 11.80 11.57
N ILE A 307 -9.82 11.43 11.44
CA ILE A 307 -9.32 10.73 10.27
C ILE A 307 -10.12 9.45 10.00
N GLY A 308 -10.38 9.19 8.72
CA GLY A 308 -11.27 8.13 8.27
C GLY A 308 -10.66 6.73 8.29
N TRP A 309 -11.49 5.73 8.07
CA TRP A 309 -11.07 4.32 7.99
C TRP A 309 -10.13 4.01 6.83
N GLY A 310 -10.18 4.79 5.74
CA GLY A 310 -9.20 4.66 4.64
C GLY A 310 -7.76 4.81 5.12
N PHE A 311 -7.48 5.73 6.05
CA PHE A 311 -6.15 5.85 6.66
C PHE A 311 -5.73 4.59 7.42
N VAL A 312 -6.63 4.03 8.21
CA VAL A 312 -6.36 2.79 8.96
C VAL A 312 -6.11 1.65 7.98
N SER A 313 -7.00 1.45 7.00
CA SER A 313 -6.89 0.39 6.00
C SER A 313 -5.59 0.47 5.20
N ASP A 314 -5.23 1.67 4.73
CA ASP A 314 -4.01 1.87 3.94
C ASP A 314 -2.75 1.56 4.75
N PHE A 315 -2.62 2.07 5.97
CA PHE A 315 -1.43 1.81 6.77
C PHE A 315 -1.38 0.38 7.34
N LEU A 316 -2.52 -0.30 7.50
CA LEU A 316 -2.54 -1.73 7.75
C LEU A 316 -2.08 -2.53 6.52
N LYS A 317 -2.45 -2.11 5.30
CA LYS A 317 -1.95 -2.72 4.06
C LYS A 317 -0.44 -2.51 3.90
N VAL A 318 0.07 -1.30 4.15
CA VAL A 318 1.51 -1.02 4.16
C VAL A 318 2.19 -1.95 5.18
N ALA A 319 1.70 -2.02 6.41
CA ALA A 319 2.30 -2.89 7.44
C ALA A 319 2.40 -4.37 6.98
N GLU A 320 1.37 -4.89 6.30
CA GLU A 320 1.38 -6.24 5.75
C GLU A 320 2.41 -6.43 4.64
N ASP A 321 2.50 -5.46 3.71
CA ASP A 321 3.50 -5.50 2.65
C ASP A 321 4.91 -5.43 3.21
N GLU A 322 5.17 -4.60 4.22
CA GLU A 322 6.49 -4.56 4.85
C GLU A 322 6.82 -5.85 5.61
N ALA A 323 5.81 -6.48 6.20
CA ALA A 323 5.98 -7.81 6.80
C ALA A 323 6.29 -8.88 5.75
N LYS A 324 5.69 -8.79 4.56
CA LYS A 324 6.03 -9.63 3.40
C LYS A 324 7.45 -9.34 2.90
N HIS A 325 7.82 -8.07 2.71
CA HIS A 325 9.15 -7.64 2.26
C HIS A 325 10.25 -8.13 3.21
N PHE A 326 10.07 -7.90 4.51
CA PHE A 326 10.98 -8.40 5.53
C PHE A 326 11.17 -9.92 5.44
N THR A 327 10.08 -10.65 5.27
CA THR A 327 10.08 -12.12 5.19
C THR A 327 10.91 -12.60 3.99
N ILE A 328 10.61 -12.12 2.78
CA ILE A 328 11.31 -12.55 1.55
C ILE A 328 12.78 -12.11 1.52
N LEU A 329 13.11 -10.95 2.12
CA LEU A 329 14.49 -10.48 2.26
C LEU A 329 15.26 -11.32 3.28
N ASN A 330 14.64 -11.68 4.42
CA ASN A 330 15.27 -12.50 5.44
C ASN A 330 15.50 -13.94 4.94
N GLU A 331 14.54 -14.53 4.24
CA GLU A 331 14.70 -15.84 3.59
C GLU A 331 15.86 -15.81 2.60
N ARG A 332 15.95 -14.75 1.78
CA ARG A 332 17.07 -14.61 0.84
C ARG A 332 18.41 -14.43 1.54
N LEU A 333 18.44 -13.72 2.66
CA LEU A 333 19.62 -13.54 3.49
C LEU A 333 20.11 -14.88 4.08
N GLU A 334 19.18 -15.72 4.55
CA GLU A 334 19.44 -17.05 5.10
C GLU A 334 20.02 -18.00 4.05
N GLN A 335 19.48 -17.98 2.83
CA GLN A 335 20.04 -18.74 1.70
C GLN A 335 21.49 -18.34 1.36
N LEU A 336 21.87 -17.09 1.63
CA LEU A 336 23.25 -16.61 1.47
C LEU A 336 24.14 -16.90 2.69
N GLY A 337 23.63 -17.61 3.70
CA GLY A 337 24.37 -18.05 4.88
C GLY A 337 24.50 -16.99 5.98
N CYS A 338 23.56 -16.04 6.06
CA CYS A 338 23.51 -15.04 7.12
C CYS A 338 22.08 -14.91 7.68
N SER A 339 21.94 -14.50 8.94
CA SER A 339 20.61 -14.26 9.54
C SER A 339 20.46 -12.79 9.90
N TYR A 340 19.23 -12.28 9.87
CA TYR A 340 18.94 -10.94 10.36
C TYR A 340 19.44 -10.75 11.80
N GLY A 341 19.88 -9.53 12.13
CA GLY A 341 20.53 -9.23 13.41
C GLY A 341 22.01 -9.65 13.53
N SER A 342 22.55 -10.44 12.60
CA SER A 342 23.98 -10.82 12.61
C SER A 342 24.94 -9.67 12.29
N LEU A 343 24.46 -8.65 11.59
CA LEU A 343 25.18 -7.40 11.34
C LEU A 343 24.55 -6.25 12.16
N SER A 344 25.31 -5.18 12.36
CA SER A 344 24.83 -3.99 13.06
C SER A 344 23.70 -3.30 12.29
N VAL A 345 22.67 -2.87 13.00
CA VAL A 345 21.53 -2.11 12.46
C VAL A 345 21.60 -0.64 12.88
N HIS A 346 20.84 0.21 12.21
CA HIS A 346 20.61 1.59 12.64
C HIS A 346 19.11 1.87 12.80
N ASN A 347 18.78 2.91 13.58
CA ASN A 347 17.41 3.30 13.95
C ASN A 347 17.00 4.67 13.39
N GLY A 348 17.74 5.24 12.43
CA GLY A 348 17.51 6.60 11.91
C GLY A 348 16.09 6.86 11.36
N LEU A 349 15.38 5.83 10.89
CA LEU A 349 13.98 5.92 10.50
C LEU A 349 13.08 6.26 11.70
N TRP A 350 13.28 5.58 12.83
CA TRP A 350 12.52 5.85 14.06
C TRP A 350 12.88 7.19 14.69
N GLU A 351 14.12 7.64 14.58
CA GLU A 351 14.51 8.99 15.03
C GLU A 351 13.68 10.08 14.30
N SER A 352 13.45 9.90 13.00
CA SER A 352 12.58 10.78 12.21
C SER A 352 11.12 10.70 12.68
N ALA A 353 10.65 9.50 13.03
CA ALA A 353 9.32 9.27 13.58
C ALA A 353 9.10 9.98 14.93
N LEU A 354 10.10 9.94 15.81
CA LEU A 354 10.09 10.64 17.09
C LEU A 354 10.08 12.16 16.92
N GLN A 355 10.86 12.69 15.97
CA GLN A 355 10.89 14.12 15.68
C GLN A 355 9.55 14.64 15.15
N THR A 356 8.79 13.80 14.46
CA THR A 356 7.50 14.14 13.83
C THR A 356 6.28 13.66 14.60
N GLN A 357 6.45 13.00 15.75
CA GLN A 357 5.35 12.35 16.51
C GLN A 357 4.21 13.29 16.95
N HIS A 358 4.44 14.60 16.91
CA HIS A 358 3.52 15.63 17.34
C HIS A 358 2.56 16.11 16.24
N SER A 359 2.80 15.72 14.98
CA SER A 359 2.09 16.24 13.81
C SER A 359 1.93 15.16 12.76
N LEU A 360 0.69 14.84 12.40
CA LEU A 360 0.41 13.88 11.33
C LEU A 360 0.93 14.40 9.97
N LEU A 361 0.82 15.70 9.70
CA LEU A 361 1.39 16.32 8.48
C LEU A 361 2.90 16.10 8.41
N SER A 362 3.62 16.42 9.48
CA SER A 362 5.07 16.26 9.53
C SER A 362 5.45 14.79 9.41
N ARG A 363 4.66 13.89 10.03
CA ARG A 363 4.89 12.45 9.95
C ARG A 363 4.74 11.94 8.52
N LEU A 364 3.63 12.25 7.85
CA LEU A 364 3.38 11.83 6.47
C LEU A 364 4.42 12.42 5.51
N ALA A 365 4.81 13.69 5.67
CA ALA A 365 5.83 14.30 4.82
C ALA A 365 7.19 13.60 4.95
N ILE A 366 7.66 13.33 6.17
CA ILE A 366 9.01 12.79 6.37
C ILE A 366 9.04 11.27 6.17
N VAL A 367 8.07 10.55 6.70
CA VAL A 367 8.07 9.08 6.63
C VAL A 367 7.48 8.62 5.30
N ALA A 368 6.19 8.90 5.07
CA ALA A 368 5.46 8.35 3.92
C ALA A 368 5.89 8.94 2.56
N LEU A 369 6.44 10.16 2.52
CA LEU A 369 6.77 10.85 1.27
C LEU A 369 8.27 11.09 1.02
N VAL A 370 9.11 11.07 2.06
CA VAL A 370 10.58 11.18 1.91
C VAL A 370 11.26 9.83 2.06
N HIS A 371 10.98 9.10 3.14
CA HIS A 371 11.63 7.81 3.39
C HIS A 371 11.13 6.73 2.44
N GLU A 372 9.82 6.56 2.24
CA GLU A 372 9.31 5.56 1.28
C GLU A 372 9.71 5.89 -0.17
N ALA A 373 9.61 7.18 -0.56
CA ALA A 373 10.02 7.60 -1.91
C ALA A 373 11.52 7.41 -2.17
N ARG A 374 12.34 7.18 -1.14
CA ARG A 374 13.75 6.83 -1.32
C ARG A 374 13.92 5.43 -1.90
N GLY A 375 13.05 4.48 -1.55
CA GLY A 375 13.03 3.14 -2.11
C GLY A 375 12.90 3.17 -3.64
N LEU A 376 11.98 4.01 -4.15
CA LEU A 376 11.74 4.21 -5.59
C LEU A 376 12.99 4.65 -6.37
N ASP A 377 13.86 5.44 -5.73
CA ASP A 377 15.10 5.92 -6.36
C ASP A 377 16.21 4.86 -6.33
N THR A 378 16.30 4.10 -5.23
CA THR A 378 17.45 3.22 -4.97
C THR A 378 17.27 1.80 -5.49
N ASN A 379 16.05 1.26 -5.44
CA ASN A 379 15.77 -0.14 -5.77
C ASN A 379 16.12 -0.48 -7.23
N PRO A 380 15.79 0.35 -8.26
CA PRO A 380 16.12 0.04 -9.65
C PRO A 380 17.63 -0.13 -9.88
N VAL A 381 18.46 0.65 -9.18
CA VAL A 381 19.91 0.54 -9.28
C VAL A 381 20.40 -0.78 -8.69
N GLN A 382 19.82 -1.21 -7.56
CA GLN A 382 20.22 -2.45 -6.91
C GLN A 382 19.76 -3.67 -7.71
N ILE A 383 18.54 -3.66 -8.24
CA ILE A 383 18.01 -4.70 -9.13
C ILE A 383 18.95 -4.93 -10.32
N ARG A 384 19.32 -3.85 -11.03
CA ARG A 384 20.25 -3.95 -12.18
C ARG A 384 21.61 -4.51 -11.78
N ARG A 385 22.11 -4.17 -10.60
CA ARG A 385 23.40 -4.69 -10.10
C ARG A 385 23.34 -6.16 -9.75
N CYS A 386 22.26 -6.61 -9.10
CA CYS A 386 22.05 -8.03 -8.79
C CYS A 386 22.02 -8.87 -10.07
N ARG A 387 21.26 -8.42 -11.09
CA ARG A 387 21.25 -9.06 -12.41
C ARG A 387 22.61 -9.10 -13.09
N ALA A 388 23.32 -7.96 -13.12
CA ALA A 388 24.67 -7.90 -13.69
C ALA A 388 25.67 -8.81 -12.98
N ALA A 389 25.43 -9.14 -11.70
CA ALA A 389 26.21 -10.09 -10.91
C ALA A 389 25.70 -11.54 -11.00
N GLY A 390 24.72 -11.83 -11.87
CA GLY A 390 24.14 -13.16 -12.06
C GLY A 390 23.23 -13.64 -10.92
N ASP A 391 22.78 -12.73 -10.04
CA ASP A 391 21.89 -13.06 -8.91
C ASP A 391 20.45 -12.66 -9.23
N GLU A 392 19.82 -13.44 -10.09
CA GLU A 392 18.44 -13.20 -10.53
C GLU A 392 17.42 -13.39 -9.39
N GLU A 393 17.71 -14.27 -8.44
CA GLU A 393 16.84 -14.54 -7.30
C GLU A 393 16.72 -13.31 -6.39
N THR A 394 17.86 -12.68 -6.04
CA THR A 394 17.83 -11.41 -5.30
C THR A 394 17.18 -10.30 -6.12
N ALA A 395 17.39 -10.25 -7.45
CA ALA A 395 16.77 -9.23 -8.29
C ALA A 395 15.24 -9.31 -8.26
N ARG A 396 14.65 -10.51 -8.34
CA ARG A 396 13.20 -10.72 -8.25
C ARG A 396 12.63 -10.31 -6.90
N VAL A 397 13.32 -10.62 -5.80
CA VAL A 397 12.92 -10.18 -4.46
C VAL A 397 12.81 -8.65 -4.40
N LEU A 398 13.82 -7.94 -4.92
CA LEU A 398 13.83 -6.47 -4.93
C LEU A 398 12.79 -5.87 -5.90
N GLU A 399 12.40 -6.58 -6.96
CA GLU A 399 11.34 -6.14 -7.86
C GLU A 399 9.96 -6.22 -7.20
N THR A 400 9.68 -7.27 -6.45
CA THR A 400 8.45 -7.37 -5.65
C THR A 400 8.34 -6.17 -4.71
N VAL A 401 9.41 -5.91 -3.93
CA VAL A 401 9.46 -4.75 -3.02
C VAL A 401 9.21 -3.45 -3.79
N HIS A 402 9.94 -3.22 -4.89
CA HIS A 402 9.82 -1.97 -5.67
C HIS A 402 8.40 -1.70 -6.22
N LEU A 403 7.65 -2.73 -6.58
CA LEU A 403 6.29 -2.55 -7.09
C LEU A 403 5.32 -2.09 -5.99
N ASP A 404 5.47 -2.63 -4.79
CA ASP A 404 4.61 -2.28 -3.66
C ASP A 404 4.91 -0.86 -3.13
N GLU A 405 6.18 -0.46 -3.13
CA GLU A 405 6.65 0.89 -2.71
C GLU A 405 5.93 2.03 -3.45
N ILE A 406 5.59 1.85 -4.73
CA ILE A 406 4.84 2.85 -5.51
C ILE A 406 3.48 3.10 -4.85
N THR A 407 2.81 2.03 -4.40
CA THR A 407 1.49 2.11 -3.77
C THR A 407 1.56 2.69 -2.36
N HIS A 408 2.67 2.45 -1.64
CA HIS A 408 2.88 2.99 -0.29
C HIS A 408 3.09 4.51 -0.33
N VAL A 409 3.93 4.99 -1.25
CA VAL A 409 4.12 6.43 -1.49
C VAL A 409 2.80 7.07 -1.94
N ALA A 410 2.01 6.38 -2.78
CA ALA A 410 0.69 6.86 -3.20
C ALA A 410 -0.31 6.99 -2.06
N ALA A 411 -0.32 6.03 -1.11
CA ALA A 411 -1.12 6.14 0.10
C ALA A 411 -0.69 7.35 0.94
N GLY A 412 0.62 7.53 1.15
CA GLY A 412 1.17 8.71 1.84
C GLY A 412 0.75 10.03 1.19
N HIS A 413 0.86 10.10 -0.14
CA HIS A 413 0.53 11.30 -0.93
C HIS A 413 -0.96 11.64 -0.86
N ARG A 414 -1.83 10.63 -0.98
CA ARG A 414 -3.29 10.79 -0.87
C ARG A 414 -3.67 11.34 0.51
N HIS A 415 -3.18 10.74 1.59
CA HIS A 415 -3.49 11.20 2.95
C HIS A 415 -2.93 12.58 3.26
N PHE A 416 -1.70 12.86 2.84
CA PHE A 416 -1.09 14.17 3.04
C PHE A 416 -1.87 15.28 2.34
N THR A 417 -2.28 15.04 1.08
CA THR A 417 -3.02 16.01 0.29
C THR A 417 -4.45 16.20 0.80
N ALA A 418 -5.13 15.11 1.16
CA ALA A 418 -6.46 15.16 1.76
C ALA A 418 -6.44 15.92 3.10
N LEU A 419 -5.41 15.72 3.91
CA LEU A 419 -5.23 16.46 5.16
C LEU A 419 -5.02 17.95 4.90
N CYS A 420 -4.17 18.34 3.94
CA CYS A 420 -3.97 19.75 3.58
C CYS A 420 -5.27 20.42 3.10
N ALA A 421 -6.10 19.71 2.34
CA ALA A 421 -7.38 20.21 1.84
C ALA A 421 -8.45 20.35 2.94
N ALA A 422 -8.40 19.50 3.98
CA ALA A 422 -9.39 19.49 5.06
C ALA A 422 -9.17 20.58 6.14
N LEU A 423 -8.00 21.21 6.15
CA LEU A 423 -7.66 22.29 7.09
C LEU A 423 -8.46 23.57 6.78
N SER A 424 -8.62 24.42 7.80
CA SER A 424 -9.22 25.75 7.66
C SER A 424 -8.27 26.85 8.16
N PRO A 425 -7.71 27.69 7.25
CA PRO A 425 -7.84 27.61 5.79
C PRO A 425 -7.12 26.39 5.17
N PRO A 426 -7.52 25.94 3.97
CA PRO A 426 -6.80 24.87 3.26
C PRO A 426 -5.36 25.27 2.94
N LEU A 427 -4.46 24.29 2.93
CA LEU A 427 -3.05 24.48 2.62
C LEU A 427 -2.72 23.93 1.23
N ASP A 428 -1.75 24.57 0.56
CA ASP A 428 -1.14 24.01 -0.65
C ASP A 428 -0.26 22.80 -0.25
N PRO A 429 -0.53 21.58 -0.77
CA PRO A 429 0.19 20.38 -0.37
C PRO A 429 1.69 20.44 -0.70
N VAL A 430 2.06 20.97 -1.86
CA VAL A 430 3.47 21.02 -2.28
C VAL A 430 4.26 21.97 -1.37
N ALA A 431 3.73 23.19 -1.14
CA ALA A 431 4.34 24.18 -0.26
C ALA A 431 4.43 23.65 1.17
N GLN A 432 3.37 23.00 1.67
CA GLN A 432 3.36 22.43 3.02
C GLN A 432 4.37 21.28 3.14
N PHE A 433 4.44 20.37 2.18
CA PHE A 433 5.43 19.29 2.16
C PHE A 433 6.85 19.85 2.23
N ARG A 434 7.17 20.81 1.35
CA ARG A 434 8.50 21.45 1.32
C ARG A 434 8.82 22.13 2.65
N LEU A 435 7.84 22.75 3.30
CA LEU A 435 7.99 23.33 4.63
C LEU A 435 8.30 22.27 5.68
N GLU A 436 7.55 21.17 5.72
CA GLU A 436 7.78 20.06 6.65
C GLU A 436 9.18 19.44 6.46
N VAL A 437 9.60 19.20 5.21
CA VAL A 437 10.95 18.71 4.90
C VAL A 437 12.02 19.70 5.34
N SER A 438 11.84 21.00 5.08
CA SER A 438 12.80 22.02 5.52
C SER A 438 12.99 22.03 7.04
N ARG A 439 11.92 21.72 7.79
CA ARG A 439 11.88 21.76 9.25
C ARG A 439 12.30 20.46 9.91
N HIS A 440 12.06 19.30 9.30
CA HIS A 440 12.17 18.02 10.00
C HIS A 440 13.12 17.03 9.31
N PHE A 441 13.58 17.32 8.09
CA PHE A 441 14.64 16.54 7.45
C PHE A 441 16.01 17.18 7.66
N PHE A 442 17.07 16.38 7.75
CA PHE A 442 18.44 16.87 7.86
C PHE A 442 19.21 16.63 6.56
N GLY A 443 19.85 17.68 6.05
CA GLY A 443 20.61 17.63 4.80
C GLY A 443 19.73 17.80 3.55
N ALA A 444 20.36 17.66 2.37
CA ALA A 444 19.68 17.82 1.09
C ALA A 444 19.01 16.51 0.64
N LEU A 445 17.83 16.61 0.03
CA LEU A 445 17.27 15.51 -0.75
C LEU A 445 18.13 15.38 -2.01
N ARG A 446 18.89 14.28 -2.11
CA ARG A 446 19.83 14.07 -3.21
C ARG A 446 19.31 12.99 -4.15
N GLY A 447 19.27 13.33 -5.42
CA GLY A 447 19.08 12.38 -6.51
C GLY A 447 20.27 11.41 -6.68
N PRO A 448 20.26 10.60 -7.76
CA PRO A 448 19.29 10.64 -8.85
C PRO A 448 17.88 10.24 -8.37
N PHE A 449 16.86 10.97 -8.83
CA PHE A 449 15.46 10.65 -8.53
C PHE A 449 14.88 9.80 -9.65
N ASN A 450 14.05 8.83 -9.30
CA ASN A 450 13.25 8.09 -10.26
C ASN A 450 11.95 8.84 -10.53
N GLY A 451 12.01 9.84 -11.42
CA GLY A 451 10.87 10.71 -11.73
C GLY A 451 9.65 9.92 -12.20
N ALA A 452 9.83 8.89 -13.03
CA ALA A 452 8.72 8.10 -13.58
C ALA A 452 7.92 7.37 -12.49
N ASP A 453 8.59 6.70 -11.53
CA ASP A 453 7.88 5.97 -10.47
C ASP A 453 7.38 6.91 -9.36
N ARG A 454 8.09 8.02 -9.10
CA ARG A 454 7.59 9.09 -8.20
C ARG A 454 6.31 9.73 -8.76
N GLU A 455 6.26 10.00 -10.06
CA GLU A 455 5.09 10.55 -10.74
C GLU A 455 3.90 9.60 -10.68
N LYS A 456 4.11 8.29 -10.91
CA LYS A 456 3.07 7.26 -10.68
C LYS A 456 2.50 7.32 -9.27
N ALA A 457 3.36 7.51 -8.28
CA ALA A 457 2.95 7.54 -6.88
C ALA A 457 2.28 8.84 -6.42
N GLY A 458 2.43 9.96 -7.13
CA GLY A 458 1.94 11.23 -6.58
C GLY A 458 2.81 12.44 -6.88
N LEU A 459 4.12 12.20 -6.90
CA LEU A 459 5.13 13.20 -6.67
C LEU A 459 5.75 13.64 -7.98
N ASP A 460 5.28 14.75 -8.51
CA ASP A 460 5.97 15.46 -9.59
C ASP A 460 7.25 16.15 -9.09
N GLU A 461 8.03 16.71 -10.02
CA GLU A 461 9.30 17.39 -9.74
C GLU A 461 9.17 18.54 -8.72
N GLY A 462 8.02 19.23 -8.68
CA GLY A 462 7.77 20.33 -7.77
C GLY A 462 7.84 19.94 -6.29
N TRP A 463 7.56 18.67 -5.97
CA TRP A 463 7.66 18.16 -4.61
C TRP A 463 9.10 18.14 -4.10
N TYR A 464 10.04 17.60 -4.87
CA TYR A 464 11.36 17.20 -4.35
C TYR A 464 12.55 17.94 -4.99
N GLU A 465 12.38 18.59 -6.14
CA GLU A 465 13.50 19.26 -6.79
C GLU A 465 13.99 20.48 -5.98
N GLY A 466 15.31 20.60 -5.92
CA GLY A 466 16.01 21.65 -5.18
C GLY A 466 15.74 21.66 -3.67
N LEU A 467 15.13 20.60 -3.12
CA LEU A 467 14.67 20.57 -1.74
C LEU A 467 15.81 20.24 -0.77
N SER A 468 15.92 21.03 0.29
CA SER A 468 16.88 20.83 1.37
C SER A 468 16.23 20.99 2.73
N GLY A 469 16.51 20.04 3.61
CA GLY A 469 16.23 20.10 5.04
C GLY A 469 17.18 21.01 5.80
N ARG A 470 17.09 20.99 7.15
CA ARG A 470 17.98 21.74 8.04
C ARG A 470 19.45 21.40 7.77
N GLY A 471 20.30 22.43 7.73
CA GLY A 471 21.74 22.28 7.50
C GLY A 471 22.15 21.90 6.07
N GLY A 472 21.21 21.80 5.13
CA GLY A 472 21.50 21.61 3.71
C GLY A 472 21.80 22.94 3.01
N VAL A 473 22.90 23.01 2.26
CA VAL A 473 23.13 24.08 1.28
C VAL A 473 22.41 23.66 -0.01
N SER A 474 21.40 24.42 -0.44
CA SER A 474 20.72 24.19 -1.72
C SER A 474 21.72 24.25 -2.87
N ALA A 475 21.67 23.28 -3.78
CA ALA A 475 22.55 23.18 -4.94
C ALA A 475 22.41 24.38 -5.91
N LEU A 476 21.30 25.14 -5.82
CA LEU A 476 21.03 26.32 -6.64
C LEU A 476 21.95 27.52 -6.29
N GLY A 477 22.57 27.55 -5.11
CA GLY A 477 23.44 28.66 -4.67
C GLY A 477 24.89 28.62 -5.17
N LYS A 478 25.31 27.57 -5.88
CA LYS A 478 26.70 27.46 -6.38
C LYS A 478 26.95 28.15 -7.72
N GLY A 479 25.90 28.57 -8.44
CA GLY A 479 26.03 29.23 -9.75
C GLY A 479 26.42 30.70 -9.69
N GLU A 480 25.96 31.46 -8.69
CA GLU A 480 26.23 32.91 -8.62
C GLU A 480 27.49 33.28 -7.83
N ALA A 481 27.90 32.46 -6.86
CA ALA A 481 29.13 32.70 -6.10
C ALA A 481 30.41 32.41 -6.90
N GLY A 482 30.32 31.59 -7.96
CA GLY A 482 31.43 31.32 -8.88
C GLY A 482 31.68 32.44 -9.88
N ARG A 483 30.63 33.18 -10.28
CA ARG A 483 30.73 34.19 -11.35
C ARG A 483 31.25 35.55 -10.87
N ARG A 484 31.15 35.85 -9.57
CA ARG A 484 31.72 37.08 -8.97
C ARG A 484 33.21 36.98 -8.60
N LYS A 485 33.85 35.81 -8.74
CA LYS A 485 35.29 35.66 -8.46
C LYS A 485 36.18 35.72 -9.71
N GLU A 486 35.62 35.70 -10.91
CA GLU A 486 36.37 35.83 -12.17
C GLU A 486 36.40 37.26 -12.74
N GLU A 487 35.64 38.21 -12.19
CA GLU A 487 35.61 39.62 -12.67
C GLU A 487 36.48 40.59 -11.85
N THR A 488 37.34 40.08 -10.94
CA THR A 488 38.22 40.92 -10.09
C THR A 488 39.71 40.62 -10.23
N GLU A 489 40.12 39.94 -11.30
CA GLU A 489 41.52 39.81 -11.72
C GLU A 489 41.65 40.08 -13.23
N VAL A 490 41.58 41.35 -13.62
CA VAL A 490 42.25 41.91 -14.82
C VAL A 490 42.77 43.29 -14.49
#